data_AF-A0A7X3TZN0-F1
#
_entry.id   AF-A0A7X3TZN0-F1
#
_cell.length_a   1.000
_cell.length_b   1.000
_cell.length_c   1.000
_cell.angle_alpha   90.00
_cell.angle_beta   90.00
_cell.angle_gamma   90.00
#
_symmetry.space_group_name_H-M   'P 1'
#
loop_
_entity.id
_entity.type
_entity.pdbx_description
1 polymer ?
#
loop_
_entity_poly.entity_id
_entity_poly.type
_entity_poly.pdbx_seq_one_letter_code
_entity_poly.pdbx_strand_id
1 'polypeptide(L)'
;MPVEQAYPARLQERIEMAGYRARVVNAGVSGETTAGGLRRIGWSLTGDVEILILALGGNDGLRGLPGEQMRDNLAGMIAAALESGARVLLAGMEAPPNFGADYADRFRAAFEQLAAEYDVVFVPFLLDGVAGVAGLNQADGIHPNAAGGAAPAPPATAGGDPPPTHHAAPPPAAGARP
;
A
#
# COMPACT_ATOMS: atom_id res chain seq x y z
N MET A 1 12.08 4.55 -12.15
CA MET A 1 12.85 5.26 -11.10
C MET A 1 14.00 4.35 -10.65
N PRO A 2 15.21 4.87 -10.39
CA PRO A 2 16.31 4.09 -9.81
C PRO A 2 15.92 3.45 -8.48
N VAL A 3 16.45 2.27 -8.16
CA VAL A 3 16.06 1.48 -6.97
C VAL A 3 16.39 2.23 -5.68
N GLU A 4 17.46 3.01 -5.68
CA GLU A 4 17.96 3.82 -4.57
C GLU A 4 17.04 5.03 -4.27
N GLN A 5 16.16 5.36 -5.19
CA GLN A 5 15.16 6.42 -5.03
C GLN A 5 13.78 5.87 -4.67
N ALA A 6 13.62 4.54 -4.66
CA ALA A 6 12.38 3.90 -4.25
C ALA A 6 12.15 3.98 -2.75
N TYR A 7 10.88 3.95 -2.36
CA TYR A 7 10.47 4.03 -0.96
C TYR A 7 11.17 3.00 -0.05
N PRO A 8 11.39 1.72 -0.44
CA PRO A 8 12.12 0.77 0.41
C PRO A 8 13.56 1.18 0.73
N ALA A 9 14.26 1.81 -0.22
CA ALA A 9 15.62 2.33 0.02
C ALA A 9 15.60 3.52 0.99
N ARG A 10 14.62 4.42 0.85
CA ARG A 10 14.43 5.54 1.78
C ARG A 10 14.01 5.08 3.17
N LEU A 11 13.22 4.00 3.25
CA LEU A 11 12.85 3.37 4.51
C LEU A 11 14.08 2.77 5.21
N GLN A 12 14.99 2.12 4.46
CA GLN A 12 16.26 1.62 5.01
C GLN A 12 17.07 2.76 5.65
N GLU A 13 17.27 3.87 4.94
CA GLU A 13 17.98 5.05 5.46
C GLU A 13 17.34 5.57 6.76
N ARG A 14 16.00 5.65 6.81
CA ARG A 14 15.25 6.12 7.99
C ARG A 14 15.39 5.18 9.19
N ILE A 15 15.32 3.88 8.96
CA ILE A 15 15.48 2.85 10.00
C ILE A 15 16.89 2.92 10.60
N GLU A 16 17.92 3.08 9.77
CA GLU A 16 19.31 3.23 10.21
C GLU A 16 19.52 4.52 11.00
N MET A 17 18.99 5.65 10.52
CA MET A 17 19.06 6.93 11.24
C MET A 17 18.34 6.89 12.59
N ALA A 18 17.28 6.10 12.71
CA ALA A 18 16.56 5.89 13.96
C ALA A 18 17.28 4.90 14.91
N GLY A 19 18.43 4.34 14.50
CA GLY A 19 19.25 3.45 15.31
C GLY A 19 18.77 1.99 15.36
N TYR A 20 17.83 1.60 14.50
CA TYR A 20 17.36 0.23 14.43
C TYR A 20 18.29 -0.64 13.56
N ARG A 21 18.55 -1.86 14.01
CA ARG A 21 19.31 -2.86 13.25
C ARG A 21 18.35 -3.75 12.46
N ALA A 22 17.69 -3.18 11.46
CA ALA A 22 16.81 -3.91 10.57
C ALA A 22 17.22 -3.72 9.10
N ARG A 23 16.90 -4.72 8.28
CA ARG A 23 17.15 -4.71 6.84
C ARG A 23 15.84 -4.75 6.09
N VAL A 24 15.60 -3.74 5.26
CA VAL A 24 14.47 -3.64 4.35
C VAL A 24 14.79 -4.45 3.10
N VAL A 25 13.91 -5.40 2.79
CA VAL A 25 13.97 -6.19 1.56
C VAL A 25 12.90 -5.68 0.61
N ASN A 26 13.32 -5.13 -0.53
CA ASN A 26 12.36 -4.72 -1.55
C ASN A 26 11.86 -5.96 -2.31
N ALA A 27 10.67 -6.42 -1.95
CA ALA A 27 9.94 -7.45 -2.68
C ALA A 27 8.91 -6.86 -3.65
N GLY A 28 8.90 -5.56 -3.94
CA GLY A 28 7.90 -4.93 -4.81
C GLY A 28 8.09 -5.25 -6.29
N VAL A 29 6.99 -5.53 -7.00
CA VAL A 29 6.99 -5.75 -8.45
C VAL A 29 6.08 -4.72 -9.12
N SER A 30 6.61 -3.97 -10.08
CA SER A 30 5.86 -2.92 -10.78
C SER A 30 4.68 -3.51 -11.55
N GLY A 31 3.49 -2.93 -11.39
CA GLY A 31 2.26 -3.37 -12.08
C GLY A 31 1.61 -4.63 -11.49
N GLU A 32 2.09 -5.13 -10.36
CA GLU A 32 1.54 -6.33 -9.71
C GLU A 32 0.19 -6.06 -9.03
N THR A 33 -0.74 -7.01 -9.21
CA THR A 33 -2.02 -7.04 -8.51
C THR A 33 -1.96 -7.94 -7.28
N THR A 34 -2.96 -7.86 -6.41
CA THR A 34 -3.06 -8.72 -5.21
C THR A 34 -3.00 -10.21 -5.54
N ALA A 35 -3.56 -10.64 -6.67
CA ALA A 35 -3.50 -12.03 -7.12
C ALA A 35 -2.06 -12.48 -7.45
N GLY A 36 -1.22 -11.58 -7.98
CA GLY A 36 0.20 -11.84 -8.22
C GLY A 36 0.96 -11.94 -6.90
N GLY A 37 0.74 -10.99 -5.99
CA GLY A 37 1.33 -10.98 -4.66
C GLY A 37 1.05 -12.26 -3.88
N LEU A 38 -0.21 -12.72 -3.87
CA LEU A 38 -0.61 -13.94 -3.17
C LEU A 38 0.15 -15.17 -3.68
N ARG A 39 0.34 -15.30 -5.00
CA ARG A 39 1.09 -16.45 -5.57
C ARG A 39 2.56 -16.49 -5.15
N ARG A 40 3.16 -15.37 -4.80
CA ARG A 40 4.58 -15.28 -4.42
C ARG A 40 4.84 -15.01 -2.95
N ILE A 41 3.79 -14.96 -2.12
CA ILE A 41 3.93 -14.56 -0.72
C ILE A 41 4.86 -15.50 0.05
N GLY A 42 4.76 -16.82 -0.19
CA GLY A 42 5.66 -17.80 0.45
C GLY A 42 7.14 -17.56 0.15
N TRP A 43 7.46 -17.13 -1.08
CA TRP A 43 8.84 -16.78 -1.45
C TRP A 43 9.26 -15.46 -0.78
N SER A 44 8.33 -14.52 -0.64
CA SER A 44 8.59 -13.21 -0.03
C SER A 44 8.77 -13.31 1.50
N LEU A 45 8.21 -14.35 2.11
CA LEU A 45 8.35 -14.67 3.54
C LEU A 45 9.50 -15.65 3.83
N THR A 46 10.30 -16.03 2.83
CA THR A 46 11.43 -16.94 3.06
C THR A 46 12.54 -16.25 3.84
N GLY A 47 13.05 -16.90 4.88
CA GLY A 47 14.09 -16.38 5.78
C GLY A 47 13.51 -15.92 7.11
N ASP A 48 14.19 -14.98 7.76
CA ASP A 48 13.81 -14.42 9.06
C ASP A 48 13.07 -13.08 8.85
N VAL A 49 11.84 -13.16 8.35
CA VAL A 49 11.01 -11.97 8.10
C VAL A 49 10.22 -11.65 9.36
N GLU A 50 10.62 -10.61 10.08
CA GLU A 50 9.93 -10.16 11.29
C GLU A 50 8.71 -9.27 11.01
N ILE A 51 8.72 -8.54 9.89
CA ILE A 51 7.69 -7.56 9.52
C ILE A 51 7.42 -7.65 8.01
N LEU A 52 6.15 -7.82 7.63
CA LEU A 52 5.65 -7.62 6.28
C LEU A 52 4.93 -6.27 6.16
N ILE A 53 5.44 -5.39 5.30
CA ILE A 53 4.70 -4.20 4.85
C ILE A 53 3.94 -4.59 3.58
N LEU A 54 2.62 -4.77 3.70
CA LEU A 54 1.75 -5.18 2.60
C LEU A 54 1.15 -3.95 1.93
N ALA A 55 1.73 -3.56 0.79
CA ALA A 55 1.33 -2.40 -0.01
C ALA A 55 0.89 -2.82 -1.44
N LEU A 56 -0.20 -3.59 -1.53
CA LEU A 56 -0.81 -4.03 -2.79
C LEU A 56 -2.29 -3.61 -2.87
N GLY A 57 -2.85 -3.66 -4.08
CA GLY A 57 -4.24 -3.28 -4.37
C GLY A 57 -4.36 -2.12 -5.34
N GLY A 58 -3.39 -1.20 -5.40
CA GLY A 58 -3.44 -0.05 -6.32
C GLY A 58 -3.66 -0.44 -7.79
N ASN A 59 -3.01 -1.50 -8.27
CA ASN A 59 -3.22 -2.01 -9.63
C ASN A 59 -4.57 -2.71 -9.83
N ASP A 60 -5.14 -3.30 -8.78
CA ASP A 60 -6.47 -3.88 -8.81
C ASP A 60 -7.50 -2.75 -9.01
N GLY A 61 -7.36 -1.65 -8.25
CA GLY A 61 -8.19 -0.45 -8.36
C GLY A 61 -8.04 0.26 -9.72
N LEU A 62 -6.80 0.44 -10.20
CA LEU A 62 -6.53 1.03 -11.52
C LEU A 62 -7.14 0.24 -12.68
N ARG A 63 -7.35 -1.08 -12.49
CA ARG A 63 -7.92 -1.98 -13.51
C ARG A 63 -9.40 -2.27 -13.28
N GLY A 64 -10.02 -1.70 -12.25
CA GLY A 64 -11.42 -1.97 -11.90
C GLY A 64 -11.69 -3.45 -11.58
N LEU A 65 -10.72 -4.16 -10.98
CA LEU A 65 -10.89 -5.57 -10.62
C LEU A 65 -11.89 -5.72 -9.45
N PRO A 66 -12.55 -6.88 -9.29
CA PRO A 66 -13.50 -7.10 -8.20
C PRO A 66 -12.86 -6.90 -6.82
N GLY A 67 -13.47 -6.04 -5.99
CA GLY A 67 -12.98 -5.73 -4.64
C GLY A 67 -12.98 -6.94 -3.70
N GLU A 68 -13.93 -7.86 -3.85
CA GLU A 68 -13.96 -9.12 -3.07
C GLU A 68 -12.73 -9.98 -3.34
N GLN A 69 -12.37 -10.17 -4.61
CA GLN A 69 -11.19 -10.95 -4.98
C GLN A 69 -9.90 -10.30 -4.44
N MET A 70 -9.83 -8.97 -4.47
CA MET A 70 -8.73 -8.23 -3.86
C MET A 70 -8.67 -8.47 -2.34
N ARG A 71 -9.81 -8.38 -1.65
CA ARG A 71 -9.92 -8.61 -0.20
C ARG A 71 -9.42 -10.01 0.15
N ASP A 72 -9.88 -11.03 -0.55
CA ASP A 72 -9.50 -12.42 -0.30
C ASP A 72 -8.01 -12.67 -0.55
N ASN A 73 -7.44 -12.04 -1.58
CA ASN A 73 -6.01 -12.13 -1.85
C ASN A 73 -5.16 -11.47 -0.75
N LEU A 74 -5.59 -10.30 -0.26
CA LEU A 74 -4.94 -9.60 0.85
C LEU A 74 -5.06 -10.42 2.14
N ALA A 75 -6.25 -10.95 2.45
CA ALA A 75 -6.49 -11.84 3.59
C ALA A 75 -5.53 -13.04 3.59
N GLY A 76 -5.39 -13.70 2.44
CA GLY A 76 -4.47 -14.84 2.29
C GLY A 76 -3.00 -14.45 2.53
N MET A 77 -2.57 -13.26 2.10
CA MET A 77 -1.21 -12.77 2.36
C MET A 77 -1.00 -12.40 3.83
N ILE A 78 -1.99 -11.78 4.47
CA ILE A 78 -1.95 -11.44 5.90
C ILE A 78 -1.86 -12.73 6.73
N ALA A 79 -2.73 -13.70 6.46
CA ALA A 79 -2.73 -15.00 7.13
C ALA A 79 -1.37 -15.71 7.00
N ALA A 80 -0.83 -15.81 5.78
CA ALA A 80 0.47 -16.45 5.55
C ALA A 80 1.62 -15.78 6.33
N ALA A 81 1.60 -14.45 6.45
CA ALA A 81 2.61 -13.72 7.20
C ALA A 81 2.47 -13.93 8.72
N LEU A 82 1.24 -13.92 9.24
CA LEU A 82 0.99 -14.19 10.65
C LEU A 82 1.35 -15.64 11.02
N GLU A 83 1.04 -16.61 10.14
CA GLU A 83 1.43 -18.02 10.30
C GLU A 83 2.95 -18.21 10.30
N SER A 84 3.70 -17.39 9.56
CA SER A 84 5.17 -17.40 9.61
C SER A 84 5.75 -16.70 10.85
N GLY A 85 4.90 -16.15 11.72
CA GLY A 85 5.31 -15.38 12.91
C GLY A 85 5.69 -13.93 12.61
N ALA A 86 5.51 -13.45 11.37
CA ALA A 86 5.77 -12.07 11.01
C ALA A 86 4.62 -11.16 11.47
N ARG A 87 4.96 -9.93 11.88
CA ARG A 87 3.96 -8.87 12.08
C ARG A 87 3.59 -8.27 10.74
N VAL A 88 2.35 -7.79 10.60
CA VAL A 88 1.88 -7.17 9.36
C VAL A 88 1.59 -5.69 9.59
N LEU A 89 2.07 -4.87 8.65
CA LEU A 89 1.60 -3.51 8.43
C LEU A 89 0.85 -3.51 7.10
N LEU A 90 -0.46 -3.33 7.14
CA LEU A 90 -1.30 -3.19 5.96
C LEU A 90 -1.33 -1.73 5.52
N ALA A 91 -0.90 -1.46 4.29
CA ALA A 91 -0.92 -0.14 3.70
C ALA A 91 -2.08 -0.04 2.70
N GLY A 92 -3.10 0.73 3.08
CA GLY A 92 -4.29 0.96 2.28
C GLY A 92 -4.02 1.74 1.01
N MET A 93 -4.87 1.49 0.01
CA MET A 93 -4.84 2.12 -1.31
C MET A 93 -6.23 2.66 -1.64
N GLU A 94 -6.30 3.59 -2.58
CA GLU A 94 -7.55 4.16 -3.07
C GLU A 94 -7.81 3.75 -4.52
N ALA A 95 -9.08 3.51 -4.86
CA ALA A 95 -9.49 3.30 -6.23
C ALA A 95 -9.70 4.65 -6.95
N PRO A 96 -9.38 4.75 -8.24
CA PRO A 96 -9.69 5.93 -9.04
C PRO A 96 -11.20 6.26 -9.07
N PRO A 97 -11.59 7.55 -9.01
CA PRO A 97 -12.99 7.97 -8.92
C PRO A 97 -13.81 7.68 -10.19
N ASN A 98 -13.15 7.38 -11.32
CA ASN A 98 -13.82 7.08 -12.59
C ASN A 98 -14.57 5.73 -12.59
N PHE A 99 -14.39 4.88 -11.58
CA PHE A 99 -15.18 3.65 -11.39
C PHE A 99 -16.44 3.84 -10.53
N GLY A 100 -16.69 5.07 -10.04
CA GLY A 100 -17.85 5.41 -9.22
C GLY A 100 -17.61 5.31 -7.72
N ALA A 101 -18.38 6.08 -6.94
CA ALA A 101 -18.24 6.18 -5.49
C ALA A 101 -18.42 4.83 -4.79
N ASP A 102 -19.44 4.05 -5.18
CA ASP A 102 -19.71 2.74 -4.60
C ASP A 102 -18.51 1.78 -4.73
N TYR A 103 -17.80 1.82 -5.85
CA TYR A 103 -16.60 1.00 -6.05
C TYR A 103 -15.46 1.47 -5.14
N ALA A 104 -15.20 2.78 -5.10
CA ALA A 104 -14.15 3.36 -4.27
C ALA A 104 -14.39 3.11 -2.77
N ASP A 105 -15.63 3.25 -2.30
CA ASP A 105 -15.97 3.04 -0.90
C ASP A 105 -15.85 1.56 -0.49
N ARG A 106 -16.29 0.63 -1.34
CA ARG A 106 -16.07 -0.81 -1.10
C ARG A 106 -14.59 -1.18 -1.12
N PHE A 107 -13.82 -0.55 -2.01
CA PHE A 107 -12.38 -0.77 -2.13
C PHE A 107 -11.67 -0.32 -0.85
N ARG A 108 -11.96 0.88 -0.35
CA ARG A 108 -11.44 1.40 0.92
C ARG A 108 -11.87 0.52 2.10
N ALA A 109 -13.15 0.20 2.19
CA ALA A 109 -13.72 -0.61 3.28
C ALA A 109 -13.07 -2.00 3.36
N ALA A 110 -12.65 -2.59 2.24
CA ALA A 110 -11.94 -3.86 2.25
C ALA A 110 -10.65 -3.81 3.07
N PHE A 111 -9.86 -2.73 2.97
CA PHE A 111 -8.64 -2.57 3.76
C PHE A 111 -8.94 -2.38 5.25
N GLU A 112 -9.92 -1.53 5.57
CA GLU A 112 -10.32 -1.27 6.96
C GLU A 112 -10.84 -2.54 7.64
N GLN A 113 -11.67 -3.31 6.94
CA GLN A 113 -12.19 -4.58 7.43
C GLN A 113 -11.07 -5.59 7.68
N LEU A 114 -10.11 -5.71 6.76
CA LEU A 114 -8.97 -6.62 6.94
C LEU A 114 -8.07 -6.20 8.09
N ALA A 115 -7.82 -4.89 8.25
CA ALA A 115 -7.04 -4.37 9.37
C ALA A 115 -7.68 -4.74 10.71
N ALA A 116 -9.00 -4.58 10.83
CA ALA A 116 -9.75 -4.93 12.03
C ALA A 116 -9.87 -6.46 12.24
N GLU A 117 -10.11 -7.22 11.16
CA GLU A 117 -10.30 -8.68 11.19
C GLU A 117 -9.03 -9.41 11.68
N TYR A 118 -7.85 -8.94 11.26
CA TYR A 118 -6.56 -9.55 11.59
C TYR A 118 -5.79 -8.82 12.69
N ASP A 119 -6.34 -7.73 13.24
CA ASP A 119 -5.70 -6.90 14.28
C ASP A 119 -4.27 -6.45 13.90
N VAL A 120 -4.12 -5.93 12.68
CA VAL A 120 -2.81 -5.53 12.13
C VAL A 120 -2.62 -4.01 12.14
N VAL A 121 -1.36 -3.56 12.14
CA VAL A 121 -1.04 -2.14 12.00
C VAL A 121 -1.55 -1.65 10.64
N PHE A 122 -2.23 -0.51 10.61
CA PHE A 122 -2.90 -0.04 9.41
C PHE A 122 -2.52 1.39 9.05
N VAL A 123 -2.15 1.60 7.79
CA VAL A 123 -2.00 2.93 7.20
C VAL A 123 -3.20 3.13 6.25
N PRO A 124 -4.15 4.05 6.53
CA PRO A 124 -5.39 4.17 5.76
C PRO A 124 -5.17 4.40 4.26
N PHE A 125 -4.23 5.28 3.93
CA PHE A 125 -3.84 5.51 2.55
C PHE A 125 -2.35 5.81 2.46
N LEU A 126 -1.59 4.91 1.83
CA LEU A 126 -0.13 5.01 1.74
C LEU A 126 0.35 6.27 1.00
N LEU A 127 -0.44 6.75 0.04
CA LEU A 127 -0.10 7.88 -0.81
C LEU A 127 -0.81 9.17 -0.38
N ASP A 128 -1.31 9.24 0.85
CA ASP A 128 -1.90 10.48 1.38
C ASP A 128 -0.87 11.61 1.34
N GLY A 129 -1.30 12.79 0.89
CA GLY A 129 -0.43 13.93 0.62
C GLY A 129 0.55 13.79 -0.56
N VAL A 130 0.59 12.64 -1.25
CA VAL A 130 1.46 12.39 -2.42
C VAL A 130 0.64 12.24 -3.70
N ALA A 131 -0.37 11.37 -3.71
CA ALA A 131 -1.15 11.05 -4.90
C ALA A 131 -1.76 12.30 -5.56
N GLY A 132 -1.61 12.43 -6.88
CA GLY A 132 -2.15 13.55 -7.65
C GLY A 132 -1.41 14.88 -7.49
N VAL A 133 -0.39 14.97 -6.62
CA VAL A 133 0.39 16.20 -6.45
C VAL A 133 1.44 16.27 -7.56
N ALA A 134 1.29 17.24 -8.47
CA ALA A 134 2.13 17.34 -9.68
C ALA A 134 3.64 17.36 -9.42
N GLY A 135 4.08 17.96 -8.30
CA GLY A 135 5.49 17.98 -7.90
C GLY A 135 6.02 16.67 -7.29
N LEU A 136 5.13 15.80 -6.83
CA LEU A 136 5.46 14.54 -6.16
C LEU A 136 5.18 13.31 -7.03
N ASN A 137 4.48 13.47 -8.14
CA ASN A 137 4.11 12.39 -9.05
C ASN A 137 4.85 12.46 -10.39
N GLN A 138 4.87 11.34 -11.10
CA GLN A 138 5.26 11.25 -12.49
C GLN A 138 4.17 11.87 -13.38
N ALA A 139 4.45 12.00 -14.68
CA ALA A 139 3.52 12.63 -15.63
C ALA A 139 2.15 11.93 -15.73
N ASP A 140 2.04 10.68 -15.26
CA ASP A 140 0.77 9.95 -15.18
C ASP A 140 -0.13 10.38 -14.00
N GLY A 141 0.37 11.20 -13.07
CA GLY A 141 -0.37 11.66 -11.91
C GLY A 141 -0.65 10.58 -10.86
N ILE A 142 -0.18 9.34 -11.06
CA ILE A 142 -0.50 8.17 -10.24
C ILE A 142 0.74 7.69 -9.48
N HIS A 143 1.88 7.58 -10.17
CA HIS A 143 3.09 7.03 -9.58
C HIS A 143 3.94 8.14 -8.94
N PRO A 144 4.38 7.99 -7.68
CA PRO A 144 5.33 8.92 -7.09
C PRO A 144 6.63 9.01 -7.91
N ASN A 145 7.18 10.22 -7.99
CA ASN A 145 8.53 10.49 -8.46
C ASN A 145 9.52 10.40 -7.27
N ALA A 146 10.79 10.76 -7.48
CA ALA A 146 11.80 10.71 -6.41
C ALA A 146 11.45 11.59 -5.20
N ALA A 147 10.84 12.76 -5.41
CA ALA A 147 10.39 13.63 -4.33
C ALA A 147 9.20 13.03 -3.58
N GLY A 148 8.23 12.45 -4.29
CA GLY A 148 7.12 11.72 -3.67
C GLY A 148 7.58 10.48 -2.88
N GLY A 149 8.56 9.73 -3.40
CA GLY A 149 9.17 8.61 -2.68
C GLY A 149 9.94 9.01 -1.43
N ALA A 150 10.38 10.27 -1.34
CA ALA A 150 11.02 10.86 -0.17
C ALA A 150 10.03 11.49 0.82
N ALA A 151 8.73 11.54 0.50
CA ALA A 151 7.73 12.08 1.40
C ALA A 151 7.67 11.30 2.74
N PRO A 152 7.30 11.96 3.85
CA PRO A 152 7.01 11.26 5.10
C PRO A 152 5.94 10.18 4.89
N ALA A 153 6.06 9.06 5.61
CA ALA A 153 5.00 8.07 5.61
C ALA A 153 3.75 8.67 6.29
N PRO A 154 2.53 8.38 5.79
CA PRO A 154 1.32 8.78 6.47
C PRO A 154 1.19 8.09 7.84
N PRO A 155 0.36 8.64 8.75
CA PRO A 155 0.17 8.06 10.07
C PRO A 155 -0.40 6.63 9.96
N ALA A 156 0.07 5.76 10.86
CA ALA A 156 -0.45 4.42 11.05
C ALA A 156 -1.26 4.35 12.35
N THR A 157 -2.31 3.52 12.38
CA THR A 157 -3.04 3.14 13.58
C THR A 157 -2.61 1.75 14.04
N ALA A 158 -2.65 1.52 15.36
CA ALA A 158 -2.52 0.18 15.91
C ALA A 158 -3.73 -0.68 15.48
N GLY A 159 -3.57 -2.00 15.53
CA GLY A 159 -4.68 -2.92 15.32
C GLY A 159 -5.86 -2.59 16.25
N GLY A 160 -7.07 -2.57 15.69
CA GLY A 160 -8.30 -2.32 16.42
C GLY A 160 -8.69 -0.85 16.64
N ASP A 161 -7.80 0.11 16.39
CA ASP A 161 -8.15 1.54 16.46
C ASP A 161 -8.84 2.01 15.17
N PRO A 162 -9.91 2.84 15.25
CA PRO A 162 -10.55 3.39 14.07
C PRO A 162 -9.56 4.27 13.30
N PRO A 163 -9.50 4.17 11.95
CA PRO A 163 -8.63 5.02 11.16
C PRO A 163 -9.01 6.50 11.36
N PRO A 164 -8.04 7.42 11.36
CA PRO A 164 -8.35 8.84 11.36
C PRO A 164 -9.25 9.18 10.16
N THR A 165 -10.32 9.94 10.37
CA THR A 165 -11.25 10.31 9.30
C THR A 165 -10.56 11.28 8.33
N HIS A 166 -9.99 10.74 7.25
CA HIS A 166 -9.45 11.54 6.15
C HIS A 166 -10.37 11.45 4.94
N HIS A 167 -11.04 12.56 4.64
CA HIS A 167 -11.51 12.82 3.28
C HIS A 167 -10.28 13.14 2.43
N ALA A 168 -9.64 12.11 1.85
CA ALA A 168 -8.66 12.35 0.80
C ALA A 168 -9.35 13.18 -0.30
N ALA A 169 -8.72 14.29 -0.71
CA ALA A 169 -9.18 14.99 -1.89
C ALA A 169 -9.16 14.00 -3.07
N PRO A 170 -10.22 13.93 -3.89
CA PRO A 170 -10.25 13.00 -5.00
C PRO A 170 -9.01 13.25 -5.88
N PRO A 171 -8.34 12.20 -6.37
CA PRO A 171 -7.25 12.40 -7.32
C PRO A 171 -7.81 13.18 -8.52
N PRO A 172 -7.02 14.12 -9.08
CA PRO A 172 -7.49 14.91 -10.21
C PRO A 172 -7.92 13.95 -11.32
N ALA A 173 -9.10 14.19 -11.90
CA ALA A 173 -9.62 13.40 -13.01
C ALA A 173 -8.54 13.29 -14.08
N ALA A 174 -8.20 12.05 -14.48
CA ALA A 174 -7.27 11.82 -15.57
C ALA A 174 -7.78 12.63 -16.77
N GLY A 175 -7.02 13.66 -17.14
CA GLY A 175 -7.42 14.62 -18.15
C GLY A 175 -7.83 13.89 -19.42
N ALA A 176 -9.08 14.11 -19.85
CA ALA A 176 -9.49 13.81 -21.21
C ALA A 176 -8.48 14.50 -22.13
N ARG A 177 -7.72 13.70 -22.90
CA ARG A 177 -6.87 14.25 -23.95
C ARG A 177 -7.77 14.94 -24.99
N PRO A 178 -7.33 16.08 -25.55
CA PRO A 178 -8.05 16.76 -26.63
C PRO A 178 -8.14 15.89 -27.89
#